data_AF-A0A534CD13-F1
#
_entry.id   AF-A0A534CD13-F1
#
_cell.length_a   1.000
_cell.length_b   1.000
_cell.length_c   1.000
_cell.angle_alpha   90.00
_cell.angle_beta   90.00
_cell.angle_gamma   90.00
#
_symmetry.space_group_name_H-M   'P 1'
#
loop_
_entity.id
_entity.type
_entity.pdbx_description
1 polymer ?
#
loop_
_entity_poly.entity_id
_entity_poly.type
_entity_poly.pdbx_seq_one_letter_code
_entity_poly.pdbx_strand_id
1 'polypeptide(L)' 'MSTTAKGTNTIRLHRVLRATPERVYRAFLDPDALAKWLPPHGFTCKVHHQDA' A
#
# COMPACT_ATOMS: atom_id res chain seq x y z
N MET A 1 -17.90 26.49 -18.58
CA MET A 1 -17.98 25.29 -17.73
C MET A 1 -17.22 24.18 -18.44
N SER A 2 -16.05 23.77 -17.93
CA SER A 2 -15.21 22.77 -18.60
C SER A 2 -15.42 21.41 -17.94
N THR A 3 -15.92 20.44 -18.71
CA THR A 3 -16.17 19.06 -18.28
C THR A 3 -14.89 18.25 -18.47
N THR A 4 -14.24 17.84 -17.38
CA THR A 4 -13.05 16.97 -17.45
C THR A 4 -13.49 15.52 -17.68
N ALA A 5 -13.06 14.92 -18.79
CA ALA A 5 -13.27 13.48 -19.03
C ALA A 5 -12.38 12.65 -18.07
N LYS A 6 -12.95 11.63 -17.43
CA LYS A 6 -12.25 10.72 -16.51
C LYS A 6 -11.39 9.72 -17.30
N GLY A 7 -10.11 10.01 -17.48
CA GLY A 7 -9.15 9.09 -18.11
C GLY A 7 -8.82 7.88 -17.23
N THR A 8 -8.71 6.70 -17.83
CA THR A 8 -8.21 5.48 -17.17
C THR A 8 -6.68 5.53 -17.07
N ASN A 9 -6.17 6.09 -15.99
CA ASN A 9 -4.72 6.17 -15.78
C ASN A 9 -4.22 4.85 -15.19
N THR A 10 -3.42 4.11 -15.96
CA THR A 10 -2.74 2.90 -15.48
C THR A 10 -1.35 3.25 -14.95
N ILE A 11 -1.05 2.87 -13.72
CA ILE A 11 0.28 3.05 -13.11
C ILE A 11 0.91 1.66 -12.90
N ARG A 12 2.17 1.49 -13.31
CA ARG A 12 2.98 0.28 -13.06
C ARG A 12 4.18 0.65 -12.19
N LEU A 13 4.31 0.01 -11.04
CA LEU A 13 5.41 0.22 -10.11
C LEU A 13 6.30 -1.03 -10.08
N HIS A 14 7.50 -0.93 -10.64
CA HIS A 14 8.55 -1.95 -10.48
C HIS A 14 9.49 -1.52 -9.36
N ARG A 15 9.75 -2.40 -8.39
CA ARG A 15 10.63 -2.15 -7.23
C ARG A 15 11.46 -3.38 -6.96
N VAL A 16 12.77 -3.19 -6.77
CA VAL A 16 13.69 -4.24 -6.33
C VAL A 16 13.91 -4.05 -4.84
N LEU A 17 13.49 -5.04 -4.05
CA LEU A 17 13.59 -5.02 -2.60
C LEU A 17 14.57 -6.08 -2.14
N ARG A 18 15.51 -5.72 -1.26
CA ARG A 18 16.41 -6.69 -0.62
C ARG A 18 15.67 -7.41 0.51
N ALA A 19 14.83 -8.37 0.15
CA ALA A 19 14.03 -9.18 1.06
C ALA A 19 13.71 -10.53 0.41
N THR A 20 13.38 -11.53 1.22
CA THR A 20 12.77 -12.76 0.67
C THR A 20 11.34 -12.45 0.20
N PRO A 21 10.81 -13.18 -0.80
CA PRO A 21 9.45 -12.99 -1.28
C PRO A 21 8.39 -13.08 -0.17
N GLU A 22 8.56 -14.00 0.76
CA GLU A 22 7.62 -14.24 1.87
C GLU A 22 7.54 -13.03 2.79
N ARG A 23 8.67 -12.34 3.03
CA ARG A 23 8.69 -11.13 3.85
C ARG A 23 7.99 -9.97 3.16
N VAL A 24 8.12 -9.85 1.83
CA VAL A 24 7.40 -8.84 1.05
C VAL A 24 5.91 -9.13 1.07
N TYR A 25 5.52 -10.38 0.84
CA TYR A 25 4.11 -10.78 0.85
C TYR A 25 3.46 -10.55 2.22
N ARG A 26 4.13 -10.94 3.31
CA ARG A 26 3.66 -10.69 4.68
C ARG A 26 3.44 -9.21 4.98
N ALA A 27 4.23 -8.30 4.39
CA ALA A 27 4.07 -6.86 4.61
C ALA A 27 2.69 -6.31 4.17
N PHE A 28 1.94 -7.07 3.37
CA PHE A 28 0.58 -6.75 2.94
C PHE A 28 -0.51 -7.55 3.68
N LEU A 29 -0.14 -8.62 4.38
CA LEU A 29 -1.08 -9.52 5.06
C LEU A 29 -1.06 -9.41 6.58
N ASP A 30 0.03 -8.90 7.15
CA ASP A 30 0.17 -8.75 8.60
C ASP A 30 -0.29 -7.34 9.01
N PRO A 31 -1.34 -7.22 9.87
CA PRO A 31 -1.84 -5.93 10.34
C PRO A 31 -0.78 -5.03 10.97
N ASP A 32 0.16 -5.61 11.72
CA ASP A 32 1.23 -4.85 12.38
C ASP A 32 2.28 -4.39 11.36
N ALA A 33 2.49 -5.17 10.30
CA ALA A 33 3.36 -4.76 9.21
C ALA A 33 2.73 -3.60 8.41
N LEU A 34 1.44 -3.66 8.11
CA LEU A 34 0.72 -2.57 7.44
C LEU A 34 0.81 -1.26 8.22
N ALA A 35 0.59 -1.32 9.54
CA ALA A 35 0.64 -0.14 10.41
C ALA A 35 2.01 0.56 10.41
N LYS A 36 3.08 -0.17 10.04
CA LYS A 36 4.44 0.35 10.01
C LYS A 36 4.79 1.14 8.74
N TRP A 37 4.20 0.81 7.60
CA TRP A 37 4.63 1.40 6.30
C TRP A 37 3.51 2.08 5.51
N LEU A 38 2.26 1.69 5.72
CA LEU A 38 1.12 2.22 4.97
C LEU A 38 0.72 3.66 5.35
N PRO A 39 0.82 4.10 6.62
CA PRO A 39 0.46 5.48 6.98
C PRO A 39 1.27 6.51 6.20
N PRO A 40 0.66 7.63 5.81
CA PRO A 40 1.40 8.76 5.26
C PRO A 40 2.47 9.24 6.25
N HIS A 41 3.54 9.83 5.73
CA HIS A 41 4.60 10.40 6.54
C HIS A 41 4.04 11.37 7.61
N GLY A 42 4.46 11.19 8.86
CA GLY A 42 4.01 12.00 10.00
C GLY A 42 2.75 11.49 10.71
N PHE A 43 2.16 10.38 10.24
CA PHE A 43 0.97 9.76 10.83
C PHE A 43 1.28 8.37 11.37
N THR A 44 0.46 7.92 12.33
CA THR A 44 0.41 6.54 12.82
C THR A 44 -0.96 5.95 12.51
N CYS A 45 -1.06 4.63 12.38
CA CYS A 45 -2.36 3.97 12.34
C CYS A 45 -2.42 2.74 13.25
N LYS A 46 -3.64 2.28 13.48
CA LYS A 46 -3.95 0.99 14.10
C LYS A 46 -4.91 0.26 13.18
N VAL A 47 -4.62 -1.00 12.86
CA VAL A 47 -5.52 -1.83 12.07
C VAL A 47 -6.54 -2.46 13.03
N HIS A 48 -7.82 -2.17 12.80
CA HIS A 48 -8.92 -2.70 13.61
C HIS A 48 -9.52 -3.99 13.03
N HIS A 49 -9.49 -4.11 11.70
CA HIS A 49 -10.03 -5.24 10.97
C HIS A 49 -9.30 -5.36 9.64
N GLN A 50 -9.12 -6.59 9.16
CA GLN A 50 -8.48 -6.89 7.89
C GLN A 50 -9.05 -8.18 7.31
N ASP A 51 -9.51 -8.13 6.06
CA ASP A 51 -10.20 -9.22 5.34
C ASP A 51 -9.25 -10.05 4.44
N ALA A 52 -7.97 -10.14 4.80
CA ALA A 52 -6.93 -10.67 3.92
C ALA A 52 -6.89 -12.20 3.84
#